data_AF-A0A0P6YQY1-F1
#
_entry.id   AF-A0A0P6YQY1-F1
#
_cell.length_a   1.000
_cell.length_b   1.000
_cell.length_c   1.000
_cell.angle_alpha   90.00
_cell.angle_beta   90.00
_cell.angle_gamma   90.00
#
_symmetry.space_group_name_H-M   'P 1'
#
loop_
_entity.id
_entity.type
_entity.pdbx_description
1 polymer ?
#
loop_
_entity_poly.entity_id
_entity_poly.type
_entity_poly.pdbx_seq_one_letter_code
_entity_poly.pdbx_strand_id
1 'polypeptide(L)'
;MPFLRTLVLAFLIHAASAHAAMQNQYALVFFFESTCPYCHKTAPKITRLGERFQLPVYAFSVDGPGLPGFEVPIPVTPEIGKTFFPGQGKTVMPATFLMNVNSRKFSRLSIGDVPESTLAQSIQNALNDPRVQEALQ
;
A
#
# COMPACT_ATOMS: atom_id res chain seq x y z
N MET A 1 -56.83 -36.29 -6.66
CA MET A 1 -55.78 -36.64 -7.62
C MET A 1 -55.68 -35.53 -8.67
N PRO A 2 -54.50 -34.98 -9.00
CA PRO A 2 -53.49 -34.42 -8.12
C PRO A 2 -53.31 -32.90 -8.36
N PHE A 3 -53.02 -32.19 -7.27
CA PHE A 3 -52.43 -30.86 -7.25
C PHE A 3 -51.03 -30.93 -7.90
N LEU A 4 -50.81 -30.22 -9.00
CA LEU A 4 -49.46 -29.98 -9.51
C LEU A 4 -49.10 -28.51 -9.30
N ARG A 5 -48.56 -28.23 -8.11
CA ARG A 5 -47.91 -26.98 -7.76
C ARG A 5 -46.62 -26.89 -8.56
N THR A 6 -46.64 -26.18 -9.69
CA THR A 6 -45.43 -25.87 -10.45
C THR A 6 -44.61 -24.86 -9.64
N LEU A 7 -43.57 -25.37 -8.97
CA LEU A 7 -42.57 -24.58 -8.27
C LEU A 7 -41.72 -23.85 -9.32
N VAL A 8 -42.08 -22.61 -9.69
CA VAL A 8 -41.19 -21.77 -10.50
C VAL A 8 -40.10 -21.26 -9.58
N LEU A 9 -38.96 -21.94 -9.57
CA LEU A 9 -37.71 -21.43 -9.01
C LEU A 9 -37.28 -20.22 -9.86
N ALA A 10 -37.70 -19.02 -9.45
CA ALA A 10 -37.17 -17.78 -10.01
C ALA A 10 -35.73 -17.62 -9.50
N PHE A 11 -34.79 -18.22 -10.21
CA PHE A 11 -33.37 -17.90 -10.13
C PHE A 11 -33.19 -16.46 -10.61
N LEU A 12 -33.32 -15.49 -9.70
CA LEU A 12 -32.83 -14.14 -9.93
C LEU A 12 -31.30 -14.19 -9.83
N ILE A 13 -30.72 -14.36 -11.00
CA ILE A 13 -29.30 -14.21 -11.32
C ILE A 13 -28.83 -12.92 -10.65
N HIS A 14 -28.07 -13.04 -9.56
CA HIS A 14 -27.26 -11.95 -9.07
C HIS A 14 -26.18 -11.71 -10.12
N ALA A 15 -26.44 -10.80 -11.05
CA ALA A 15 -25.39 -10.19 -11.84
C ALA A 15 -24.58 -9.31 -10.89
N ALA A 16 -23.71 -9.93 -10.09
CA ALA A 16 -22.59 -9.23 -9.51
C ALA A 16 -21.70 -8.83 -10.69
N SER A 17 -21.86 -7.61 -11.17
CA SER A 17 -21.00 -7.03 -12.18
C SER A 17 -19.56 -7.09 -11.66
N ALA A 18 -18.77 -7.96 -12.28
CA ALA A 18 -17.36 -8.15 -12.01
C ALA A 18 -16.56 -6.94 -12.53
N HIS A 19 -16.68 -5.82 -11.82
CA HIS A 19 -15.57 -4.91 -11.68
C HIS A 19 -15.08 -5.15 -10.27
N ALA A 20 -13.98 -5.89 -10.12
CA ALA A 20 -13.20 -5.79 -8.89
C ALA A 20 -12.69 -4.34 -8.84
N ALA A 21 -13.52 -3.42 -8.36
CA ALA A 21 -13.03 -2.16 -7.84
C ALA A 21 -11.94 -2.56 -6.86
N MET A 22 -10.73 -2.04 -7.03
CA MET A 22 -9.71 -2.14 -6.00
C MET A 22 -10.37 -1.58 -4.73
N GLN A 23 -10.83 -2.47 -3.84
CA GLN A 23 -11.71 -2.11 -2.72
C GLN A 23 -11.02 -1.12 -1.79
N ASN A 24 -9.69 -1.05 -1.87
CA ASN A 24 -8.85 -0.14 -1.15
C ASN A 24 -8.20 0.84 -2.14
N GLN A 25 -8.55 2.13 -2.08
CA GLN A 25 -7.93 3.17 -2.90
C GLN A 25 -6.49 3.50 -2.46
N TYR A 26 -5.98 2.81 -1.44
CA TYR A 26 -4.68 3.09 -0.84
C TYR A 26 -3.66 1.98 -1.09
N ALA A 27 -2.39 2.35 -1.13
CA ALA A 27 -1.24 1.46 -1.19
C ALA A 27 -0.16 1.92 -0.21
N LEU A 28 0.65 0.99 0.29
CA LEU A 28 1.90 1.33 0.95
C LEU A 28 2.96 1.59 -0.11
N VAL A 29 3.73 2.66 0.06
CA VAL A 29 4.92 2.94 -0.74
C VAL A 29 6.14 2.77 0.16
N PHE A 30 7.03 1.88 -0.21
CA PHE A 30 8.24 1.54 0.57
C PHE A 30 9.48 1.87 -0.25
N PHE A 31 10.20 2.92 0.14
CA PHE A 31 11.50 3.24 -0.44
C PHE A 31 12.62 2.58 0.36
N PHE A 32 13.57 2.00 -0.36
CA PHE A 32 14.72 1.33 0.23
C PHE A 32 15.98 1.47 -0.61
N GLU A 33 17.12 1.16 0.01
CA GLU A 33 18.41 0.94 -0.64
C GLU A 33 18.83 -0.51 -0.38
N SER A 34 19.32 -1.21 -1.41
CA SER A 34 19.54 -2.66 -1.37
C SER A 34 20.55 -3.11 -0.32
N THR A 35 21.55 -2.29 0.02
CA THR A 35 22.58 -2.61 1.02
C THR A 35 22.28 -2.04 2.42
N CYS A 36 21.17 -1.32 2.61
CA CYS A 36 20.87 -0.67 3.88
C CYS A 36 20.36 -1.68 4.93
N PRO A 37 21.07 -1.90 6.07
CA PRO A 37 20.69 -2.90 7.06
C PRO A 37 19.32 -2.61 7.71
N TYR A 38 18.92 -1.34 7.78
CA TYR A 38 17.60 -0.96 8.27
C TYR A 38 16.50 -1.31 7.27
N CYS A 39 16.75 -1.16 5.96
CA CYS A 39 15.82 -1.61 4.92
C CYS A 39 15.57 -3.12 5.01
N HIS A 40 16.62 -3.93 5.21
CA HIS A 40 16.49 -5.38 5.42
C HIS A 40 15.66 -5.73 6.67
N LYS A 41 15.77 -4.95 7.75
CA LYS A 41 14.94 -5.14 8.97
C LYS A 41 13.48 -4.74 8.76
N THR A 42 13.24 -3.69 7.96
CA THR A 42 11.89 -3.15 7.73
C THR A 42 11.11 -3.96 6.68
N ALA A 43 11.78 -4.50 5.66
CA ALA A 43 11.14 -5.25 4.57
C ALA A 43 10.13 -6.31 5.04
N PRO A 44 10.46 -7.26 5.93
CA PRO A 44 9.49 -8.27 6.37
C PRO A 44 8.34 -7.68 7.20
N LYS A 45 8.52 -6.51 7.84
CA LYS A 45 7.43 -5.80 8.53
C LYS A 45 6.44 -5.24 7.49
N ILE A 46 6.95 -4.65 6.40
CA ILE A 46 6.13 -4.11 5.32
C ILE A 46 5.28 -5.20 4.67
N THR A 47 5.86 -6.37 4.38
CA THR A 47 5.11 -7.52 3.83
C THR A 47 3.96 -7.92 4.75
N ARG A 48 4.22 -8.17 6.04
CA ARG A 48 3.18 -8.54 7.02
C ARG A 48 2.11 -7.47 7.19
N LEU A 49 2.49 -6.20 7.18
CA LEU A 49 1.55 -5.09 7.35
C LEU A 49 0.73 -4.84 6.09
N GLY A 50 1.32 -4.97 4.90
CA GLY A 50 0.58 -4.94 3.64
C GLY A 50 -0.51 -6.00 3.60
N GLU A 51 -0.18 -7.24 3.99
CA GLU A 51 -1.15 -8.33 4.12
C GLU A 51 -2.21 -8.04 5.18
N ARG A 52 -1.81 -7.69 6.41
CA ARG A 52 -2.72 -7.41 7.53
C ARG A 52 -3.75 -6.33 7.20
N PHE A 53 -3.31 -5.26 6.54
CA PHE A 53 -4.16 -4.11 6.20
C PHE A 53 -4.79 -4.20 4.82
N GLN A 54 -4.55 -5.29 4.08
CA GLN A 54 -5.02 -5.46 2.70
C GLN A 54 -4.62 -4.27 1.81
N LEU A 55 -3.37 -3.82 1.95
CA LEU A 55 -2.77 -2.74 1.18
C LEU A 55 -1.71 -3.33 0.24
N PRO A 56 -1.80 -3.14 -1.08
CA PRO A 56 -0.70 -3.47 -1.95
C PRO A 56 0.52 -2.61 -1.61
N VAL A 57 1.71 -3.14 -1.88
CA VAL A 57 2.98 -2.48 -1.60
C VAL A 57 3.68 -2.15 -2.91
N TYR A 58 3.97 -0.87 -3.12
CA TYR A 58 4.88 -0.41 -4.16
C TYR A 58 6.26 -0.20 -3.55
N ALA A 59 7.19 -1.10 -3.86
CA ALA A 59 8.54 -1.05 -3.35
C ALA A 59 9.47 -0.38 -4.37
N PHE A 60 10.15 0.68 -3.94
CA PHE A 60 11.04 1.50 -4.74
C PHE A 60 12.48 1.35 -4.27
N SER A 61 13.37 0.97 -5.19
CA SER A 61 14.80 0.92 -4.93
C SER A 61 15.46 2.21 -5.42
N VAL A 62 16.15 2.93 -4.53
CA VAL A 62 16.87 4.16 -4.90
C VAL A 62 18.23 3.90 -5.53
N ASP A 63 18.79 2.70 -5.33
CA ASP A 63 20.07 2.27 -5.89
C ASP A 63 19.91 1.26 -7.03
N GLY A 64 18.71 0.70 -7.23
CA GLY A 64 18.35 -0.17 -8.35
C GLY A 64 18.10 -1.63 -7.96
N PRO A 65 19.03 -2.32 -7.27
CA PRO A 65 18.84 -3.71 -6.88
C PRO A 65 17.69 -3.92 -5.88
N GLY A 66 17.14 -5.13 -5.88
CA GLY A 66 16.15 -5.59 -4.90
C GLY A 66 16.75 -6.01 -3.57
N LEU A 67 15.89 -6.42 -2.64
CA LEU A 67 16.25 -7.08 -1.38
C LEU A 67 15.25 -8.22 -1.08
N PRO A 68 15.51 -9.13 -0.13
CA PRO A 68 14.61 -10.24 0.16
C PRO A 68 13.17 -9.80 0.47
N GLY A 69 12.21 -10.37 -0.25
CA GLY A 69 10.79 -9.99 -0.20
C GLY A 69 10.39 -8.88 -1.19
N PHE A 70 11.36 -8.23 -1.82
CA PHE A 70 11.17 -7.18 -2.84
C PHE A 70 12.25 -7.31 -3.93
N GLU A 71 12.29 -8.47 -4.60
CA GLU A 71 13.34 -8.85 -5.56
C GLU A 71 13.27 -8.06 -6.87
N VAL A 72 12.08 -7.61 -7.26
CA VAL A 72 11.83 -6.82 -8.48
C VAL A 72 11.26 -5.46 -8.10
N PRO A 73 12.07 -4.54 -7.57
CA PRO A 73 11.61 -3.23 -7.18
C PRO A 73 11.38 -2.31 -8.37
N ILE A 74 10.60 -1.25 -8.13
CA ILE A 74 10.41 -0.17 -9.08
C ILE A 74 11.62 0.79 -8.97
N PRO A 75 12.30 1.14 -10.06
CA PRO A 75 13.37 2.13 -10.01
C PRO A 75 12.83 3.53 -9.69
N VAL A 76 13.57 4.30 -8.91
CA VAL A 76 13.23 5.69 -8.62
C VAL A 76 13.69 6.60 -9.75
N THR A 77 12.75 7.25 -10.43
CA THR A 77 13.07 8.32 -11.39
C THR A 77 13.37 9.64 -10.67
N PRO A 78 14.05 10.62 -11.31
CA PRO A 78 14.27 11.94 -10.73
C PRO A 78 12.97 12.62 -10.27
N GLU A 79 11.87 12.46 -11.01
CA GLU A 79 10.57 13.04 -10.68
C GLU A 79 9.96 12.39 -9.43
N ILE A 80 10.07 11.07 -9.30
CA ILE A 80 9.61 10.35 -8.11
C ILE A 80 10.45 10.77 -6.89
N GLY A 81 11.78 10.81 -7.05
CA GLY A 81 12.68 11.27 -5.99
C GLY A 81 12.34 12.67 -5.49
N LYS A 82 12.16 13.63 -6.41
CA LYS A 82 11.78 15.02 -6.07
C LYS A 82 10.40 15.10 -5.41
N THR A 83 9.45 14.29 -5.87
CA THR A 83 8.08 14.25 -5.33
C THR A 83 8.05 13.79 -3.88
N PHE A 84 8.69 12.66 -3.57
CA PHE A 84 8.65 12.06 -2.23
C PHE A 84 9.65 12.68 -1.24
N PHE A 85 10.73 13.27 -1.76
CA PHE A 85 11.80 13.88 -0.97
C PHE A 85 12.08 15.31 -1.46
N PRO A 86 11.11 16.25 -1.31
CA PRO A 86 11.27 17.63 -1.73
C PRO A 86 12.21 18.38 -0.78
N GLY A 87 13.52 18.23 -0.99
CA GLY A 87 14.56 18.88 -0.20
C GLY A 87 15.95 18.56 -0.72
N GLN A 88 16.93 19.43 -0.45
CA GLN A 88 18.33 19.22 -0.83
C GLN A 88 19.10 18.35 0.17
N GLY A 89 18.42 17.82 1.19
CA GLY A 89 19.01 17.01 2.24
C GLY A 89 19.20 15.56 1.83
N LYS A 90 20.07 14.84 2.55
CA LYS A 90 20.27 13.40 2.35
C LYS A 90 18.96 12.64 2.65
N THR A 91 18.48 11.88 1.67
CA THR A 91 17.35 10.97 1.87
C THR A 91 17.71 9.89 2.88
N VAL A 92 16.88 9.72 3.91
CA VAL A 92 17.04 8.66 4.92
C VAL A 92 16.21 7.45 4.53
N MET A 93 16.85 6.27 4.52
CA MET A 93 16.22 5.00 4.18
C MET A 93 16.16 4.07 5.41
N PRO A 94 15.12 3.24 5.53
CA PRO A 94 13.94 3.17 4.66
C PRO A 94 12.96 4.33 4.86
N ALA A 95 12.03 4.52 3.92
CA ALA A 95 10.93 5.47 4.05
C ALA A 95 9.60 4.81 3.64
N THR A 96 8.55 5.00 4.45
CA THR A 96 7.23 4.41 4.18
C THR A 96 6.16 5.49 4.10
N PHE A 97 5.28 5.38 3.11
CA PHE A 97 4.17 6.29 2.87
C PHE A 97 2.87 5.52 2.63
N LEU A 98 1.74 6.17 2.91
CA LEU A 98 0.42 5.76 2.45
C LEU A 98 0.07 6.61 1.23
N MET A 99 -0.26 6.00 0.10
CA MET A 99 -0.60 6.71 -1.13
C MET A 99 -2.01 6.35 -1.57
N ASN A 100 -2.80 7.34 -1.99
CA ASN A 100 -4.02 7.07 -2.74
C ASN A 100 -3.64 6.79 -4.21
N VAL A 101 -4.01 5.63 -4.73
CA VAL A 101 -3.58 5.18 -6.06
C VAL A 101 -4.25 5.97 -7.20
N ASN A 102 -5.41 6.57 -6.95
CA ASN A 102 -6.15 7.35 -7.94
C ASN A 102 -5.60 8.77 -8.04
N SER A 103 -5.45 9.46 -6.90
CA SER A 103 -4.97 10.85 -6.87
C SER A 103 -3.44 10.95 -6.93
N ARG A 104 -2.72 9.87 -6.60
CA ARG A 104 -1.26 9.80 -6.41
C ARG A 104 -0.74 10.72 -5.30
N LYS A 105 -1.62 11.26 -4.46
CA LYS A 105 -1.24 11.98 -3.25
C LYS A 105 -0.84 10.98 -2.17
N PHE A 106 0.02 11.38 -1.26
CA PHE A 106 0.55 10.51 -0.23
C PHE A 106 0.79 11.22 1.10
N SER A 107 0.79 10.43 2.17
CA SER A 107 1.12 10.84 3.53
C SER A 107 2.28 10.00 4.05
N ARG A 108 3.21 10.64 4.77
CA ARG A 108 4.38 9.98 5.36
C ARG A 108 3.97 9.17 6.58
N LEU A 109 4.39 7.90 6.63
CA LEU A 109 4.13 7.00 7.77
C LEU A 109 5.36 6.85 8.66
N SER A 110 6.54 6.67 8.06
CA SER A 110 7.80 6.55 8.80
C SER A 110 9.02 6.96 7.97
N ILE A 111 10.09 7.35 8.67
CA ILE A 111 11.43 7.52 8.12
C ILE A 111 12.41 6.80 9.05
N GLY A 112 13.29 6.00 8.46
CA GLY A 112 14.09 5.03 9.17
C GLY A 112 13.30 3.78 9.58
N ASP A 113 14.01 2.81 10.15
CA ASP A 113 13.39 1.64 10.77
C ASP A 113 12.72 2.02 12.09
N VAL A 114 11.51 1.50 12.30
CA VAL A 114 10.74 1.66 13.54
C VAL A 114 10.19 0.28 13.97
N PRO A 115 9.77 0.09 15.23
CA PRO A 115 9.06 -1.12 15.63
C PRO A 115 7.82 -1.38 14.75
N GLU A 116 7.50 -2.64 14.50
CA GLU A 116 6.35 -3.00 13.66
C GLU A 116 5.02 -2.47 14.24
N SER A 117 4.87 -2.47 15.56
CA SER A 117 3.70 -1.89 16.25
C SER A 117 3.56 -0.39 15.97
N THR A 118 4.67 0.35 15.98
CA THR A 118 4.69 1.78 15.64
C THR A 118 4.28 1.99 14.19
N LEU A 119 4.81 1.22 13.26
CA LEU A 119 4.44 1.33 11.85
C LEU A 119 2.97 0.96 11.60
N ALA A 120 2.47 -0.09 12.24
CA ALA A 120 1.07 -0.49 12.20
C ALA A 120 0.15 0.62 12.74
N GLN A 121 0.54 1.28 13.83
CA GLN A 121 -0.21 2.40 14.39
C GLN A 121 -0.22 3.59 13.44
N SER A 122 0.90 3.92 12.78
CA SER A 122 0.93 4.97 11.75
C SER A 122 -0.01 4.65 10.59
N ILE A 123 -0.03 3.40 10.11
CA ILE A 123 -0.94 2.97 9.04
C ILE A 123 -2.40 3.12 9.49
N GLN A 124 -2.75 2.58 10.66
CA GLN A 124 -4.10 2.68 11.22
C GLN A 124 -4.52 4.15 11.37
N ASN A 125 -3.66 5.01 11.93
CA ASN A 125 -3.96 6.42 12.13
C ASN A 125 -4.20 7.13 10.79
N ALA A 126 -3.33 6.92 9.80
CA ALA A 126 -3.47 7.54 8.49
C ALA A 126 -4.74 7.08 7.75
N LEU A 127 -5.11 5.80 7.89
CA LEU A 127 -6.33 5.27 7.29
C LEU A 127 -7.61 5.78 7.95
N ASN A 128 -7.58 6.16 9.23
CA ASN A 128 -8.77 6.60 9.98
C ASN A 128 -8.84 8.11 10.24
N ASP A 129 -7.80 8.88 9.93
CA ASP A 129 -7.82 10.34 10.09
C ASP A 129 -8.53 11.00 8.89
N PRO A 130 -9.70 11.63 9.08
CA PRO A 130 -10.45 12.26 7.99
C PRO A 130 -9.65 13.36 7.28
N ARG A 131 -8.74 14.03 7.98
CA ARG A 131 -7.90 15.09 7.40
C ARG A 131 -6.86 14.50 6.45
N VAL A 132 -6.32 13.33 6.79
CA VAL A 132 -5.43 12.60 5.89
C VAL A 132 -6.22 12.13 4.68
N GLN A 133 -7.39 11.54 4.87
CA GLN A 133 -8.23 11.10 3.76
C GLN A 133 -8.59 12.26 2.81
N GLU A 134 -9.02 13.40 3.34
CA GLU A 134 -9.32 14.61 2.56
C GLU A 134 -8.08 15.13 1.80
N ALA A 135 -6.92 15.18 2.46
CA ALA A 135 -5.67 15.58 1.81
C ALA A 135 -5.24 14.61 0.69
N LEU A 136 -5.67 13.34 0.75
CA LEU A 136 -5.33 12.29 -0.21
C LEU A 136 -6.37 12.10 -1.33
N GLN A 137 -7.53 12.76 -1.28
CA GLN A 137 -8.52 12.75 -2.37
C GLN A 137 -8.03 13.51 -3.60
#